data_AF-A0A4R4L4A1-F1
#
_entry.id   AF-A0A4R4L4A1-F1
#
_cell.length_a   1.000
_cell.length_b   1.000
_cell.length_c   1.000
_cell.angle_alpha   90.00
_cell.angle_beta   90.00
_cell.angle_gamma   90.00
#
_symmetry.space_group_name_H-M   'P 1'
#
loop_
_entity.id
_entity.type
_entity.pdbx_description
1 polymer ?
#
loop_
_entity_poly.entity_id
_entity_poly.type
_entity_poly.pdbx_seq_one_letter_code
_entity_poly.pdbx_strand_id
1 'polypeptide(L)'
;MTTAPVTGGTAVYLYGVARGLDPDALRGAAGVAGAPVRGVVEGALTALVSTVRLEEYGEAALRANLEDLAWLEATARAHHAVVDRAAHAAPTAPVAIATIYRDDARVAEVLAEQSARFGAVLDGVAGRSEWGVKAYAVPATDPEAREEDVPEPGGGLAPRAEPLTGP
;
A
#
# COMPACT_ATOMS: atom_id res chain seq x y z
N MET A 1 -26.31 -21.47 -27.05
CA MET A 1 -25.18 -21.03 -26.21
C MET A 1 -25.30 -19.52 -26.10
N THR A 2 -26.04 -19.05 -25.10
CA THR A 2 -26.35 -17.63 -24.91
C THR A 2 -25.23 -17.01 -24.09
N THR A 3 -24.37 -16.24 -24.73
CA THR A 3 -23.39 -15.41 -24.05
C THR A 3 -24.15 -14.29 -23.34
N ALA A 4 -24.13 -14.28 -22.01
CA ALA A 4 -24.65 -13.17 -21.22
C ALA A 4 -23.82 -11.90 -21.53
N PRO A 5 -24.44 -10.70 -21.54
CA PRO A 5 -23.70 -9.47 -21.74
C PRO A 5 -22.77 -9.25 -20.53
N VAL A 6 -21.46 -9.21 -20.78
CA VAL A 6 -20.50 -8.70 -19.80
C VAL A 6 -20.86 -7.24 -19.58
N THR A 7 -21.34 -6.90 -18.39
CA THR A 7 -21.76 -5.52 -18.09
C THR A 7 -20.49 -4.72 -17.80
N GLY A 8 -19.75 -4.43 -18.86
CA GLY A 8 -18.41 -3.83 -18.86
C GLY A 8 -18.41 -2.42 -18.30
N GLY A 9 -18.13 -2.29 -17.00
CA GLY A 9 -18.01 -1.00 -16.33
C GLY A 9 -16.67 -0.87 -15.62
N THR A 10 -16.22 0.37 -15.45
CA THR A 10 -14.97 0.65 -14.72
C THR A 10 -15.22 1.58 -13.55
N ALA A 11 -14.32 1.54 -12.58
CA ALA A 11 -14.27 2.41 -11.43
C ALA A 11 -12.82 2.79 -11.13
N VAL A 12 -12.63 3.69 -10.17
CA VAL A 12 -11.32 4.20 -9.76
C VAL A 12 -11.03 3.73 -8.34
N TYR A 13 -9.98 2.93 -8.19
CA TYR A 13 -9.45 2.52 -6.89
C TYR A 13 -8.50 3.59 -6.37
N LEU A 14 -8.75 4.12 -5.17
CA LEU A 14 -7.87 5.08 -4.48
C LEU A 14 -6.97 4.36 -3.48
N TYR A 15 -5.65 4.52 -3.64
CA TYR A 15 -4.65 3.95 -2.71
C TYR A 15 -4.32 4.90 -1.56
N GLY A 16 -4.24 6.19 -1.87
CA GLY A 16 -3.82 7.20 -0.90
C GLY A 16 -3.78 8.59 -1.53
N VAL A 17 -3.47 9.57 -0.69
CA VAL A 17 -3.32 10.97 -1.07
C VAL A 17 -1.95 11.46 -0.62
N ALA A 18 -1.19 12.03 -1.54
CA ALA A 18 0.12 12.61 -1.27
C ALA A 18 0.08 14.13 -1.43
N ARG A 19 0.99 14.84 -0.77
CA ARG A 19 1.19 16.29 -0.98
C ARG A 19 2.47 16.55 -1.76
N GLY A 20 2.37 17.30 -2.85
CA GLY A 20 3.53 17.70 -3.66
C GLY A 20 4.21 16.55 -4.41
N LEU A 21 3.53 15.40 -4.55
CA LEU A 21 4.02 14.27 -5.34
C LEU A 21 3.88 14.60 -6.83
N ASP A 22 4.98 14.53 -7.57
CA ASP A 22 4.96 14.51 -9.03
C ASP A 22 4.32 13.19 -9.51
N PRO A 23 3.21 13.21 -10.28
CA PRO A 23 2.59 12.01 -10.83
C PRO A 23 3.54 11.10 -11.61
N ASP A 24 4.62 11.64 -12.18
CA ASP A 24 5.63 10.86 -12.90
C ASP A 24 6.37 9.87 -12.00
N ALA A 25 6.42 10.11 -10.69
CA ALA A 25 6.96 9.18 -9.71
C ALA A 25 6.19 7.84 -9.69
N LEU A 26 4.93 7.81 -10.14
CA LEU A 26 4.08 6.61 -10.20
C LEU A 26 4.23 5.83 -11.50
N ARG A 27 4.93 6.36 -12.51
CA ARG A 27 5.12 5.67 -13.79
C ARG A 27 5.75 4.29 -13.59
N GLY A 28 5.16 3.30 -14.24
CA GLY A 28 5.59 1.90 -14.16
C GLY A 28 5.17 1.17 -12.89
N ALA A 29 4.48 1.83 -11.94
CA ALA A 29 3.89 1.14 -10.81
C ALA A 29 2.67 0.32 -11.24
N ALA A 30 2.58 -0.89 -10.70
CA ALA A 30 1.44 -1.79 -10.87
C ALA A 30 0.65 -1.82 -9.55
N GLY A 31 -0.62 -1.50 -9.64
CA GLY A 31 -1.57 -1.50 -8.54
C GLY A 31 -2.34 -2.82 -8.42
N VAL A 32 -3.52 -2.76 -7.82
CA VAL A 32 -4.41 -3.93 -7.70
C VAL A 32 -4.76 -4.50 -9.08
N ALA A 33 -4.86 -5.83 -9.17
CA ALA A 33 -5.06 -6.55 -10.43
C ALA A 33 -4.02 -6.22 -11.53
N GLY A 34 -2.83 -5.70 -11.15
CA GLY A 34 -1.80 -5.28 -12.10
C GLY A 34 -2.14 -3.99 -12.87
N ALA A 35 -3.19 -3.27 -12.48
CA ALA A 35 -3.61 -2.05 -13.16
C ALA A 35 -2.54 -0.96 -13.05
N PRO A 36 -2.25 -0.19 -14.12
CA PRO A 36 -1.30 0.91 -14.05
C PRO A 36 -1.77 1.96 -13.03
N VAL A 37 -0.82 2.53 -12.29
CA VAL A 37 -1.09 3.61 -11.33
C VAL A 37 -0.85 4.96 -11.98
N ARG A 38 -1.72 5.92 -11.67
CA ARG A 38 -1.62 7.32 -12.12
C ARG A 38 -1.97 8.27 -10.98
N GLY A 39 -1.52 9.52 -11.11
CA GLY A 39 -1.87 10.60 -10.20
C GLY A 39 -3.07 11.40 -10.70
N VAL A 40 -4.05 11.68 -9.83
CA VAL A 40 -5.08 12.71 -10.04
C VAL A 40 -4.71 13.91 -9.16
N VAL A 41 -4.43 15.04 -9.78
CA VAL A 41 -3.94 16.24 -9.08
C VAL A 41 -5.08 17.23 -8.86
N GLU A 42 -5.19 17.72 -7.62
CA GLU A 42 -6.11 18.80 -7.24
C GLU A 42 -5.42 19.70 -6.21
N GLY A 43 -5.20 20.98 -6.57
CA GLY A 43 -4.40 21.91 -5.77
C GLY A 43 -2.99 21.36 -5.48
N ALA A 44 -2.65 21.23 -4.19
CA ALA A 44 -1.36 20.69 -3.73
C ALA A 44 -1.37 19.17 -3.47
N LEU A 45 -2.51 18.51 -3.71
CA LEU A 45 -2.72 17.09 -3.42
C LEU A 45 -2.70 16.27 -4.70
N THR A 46 -2.15 15.06 -4.58
CA THR A 46 -2.12 14.06 -5.65
C THR A 46 -2.74 12.77 -5.10
N ALA A 47 -3.88 12.36 -5.65
CA ALA A 47 -4.47 11.05 -5.38
C ALA A 47 -3.77 9.98 -6.22
N LEU A 48 -3.40 8.87 -5.57
CA LEU A 48 -2.82 7.69 -6.19
C LEU A 48 -3.96 6.77 -6.61
N VAL A 49 -4.12 6.50 -7.90
CA VAL A 49 -5.28 5.72 -8.37
C VAL A 49 -4.99 4.75 -9.50
N SER A 50 -5.85 3.75 -9.64
CA SER A 50 -5.91 2.85 -10.80
C SER A 50 -7.35 2.70 -11.28
N THR A 51 -7.52 2.46 -12.58
CA THR A 51 -8.81 2.06 -13.14
C THR A 51 -9.00 0.55 -12.96
N VAL A 52 -10.12 0.15 -12.36
CA VAL A 52 -10.47 -1.24 -12.06
C VAL A 52 -11.80 -1.63 -12.69
N ARG A 53 -12.02 -2.93 -12.84
CA ARG A 53 -13.23 -3.51 -13.43
C ARG A 53 -14.33 -3.65 -12.38
N LEU A 54 -15.55 -3.20 -12.69
CA LEU A 54 -16.70 -3.32 -11.78
C LEU A 54 -17.14 -4.78 -11.58
N GLU A 55 -16.79 -5.69 -12.49
CA GLU A 55 -17.04 -7.12 -12.31
C GLU A 55 -16.31 -7.70 -11.07
N GLU A 56 -15.20 -7.08 -10.67
CA GLU A 56 -14.37 -7.54 -9.55
C GLU A 56 -14.40 -6.55 -8.37
N TYR A 57 -14.54 -5.26 -8.63
CA TYR A 57 -14.50 -4.19 -7.62
C TYR A 57 -15.84 -3.46 -7.44
N GLY A 58 -16.90 -3.90 -8.13
CA GLY A 58 -18.26 -3.42 -7.88
C GLY A 58 -18.79 -3.94 -6.55
N GLU A 59 -19.79 -3.27 -5.99
CA GLU A 59 -20.22 -3.47 -4.59
C GLU A 59 -20.44 -4.93 -4.18
N ALA A 60 -21.16 -5.71 -4.99
CA ALA A 60 -21.45 -7.11 -4.70
C ALA A 60 -20.20 -8.00 -4.75
N ALA A 61 -19.38 -7.84 -5.80
CA ALA A 61 -18.13 -8.58 -5.97
C ALA A 61 -17.12 -8.22 -4.87
N LEU A 62 -17.00 -6.94 -4.56
CA LEU A 62 -16.12 -6.43 -3.53
C LEU A 62 -16.48 -7.00 -2.15
N ARG A 63 -17.78 -7.06 -1.82
CA ARG A 63 -18.23 -7.67 -0.56
C ARG A 63 -17.82 -9.13 -0.44
N ALA A 64 -18.02 -9.92 -1.49
CA ALA A 64 -17.60 -11.32 -1.51
C ALA A 64 -16.08 -11.47 -1.44
N ASN A 65 -15.35 -10.67 -2.21
CA ASN A 65 -13.89 -10.70 -2.28
C ASN A 65 -13.22 -10.29 -0.96
N LEU A 66 -13.83 -9.42 -0.17
CA LEU A 66 -13.32 -9.05 1.16
C LEU A 66 -13.41 -10.19 2.18
N GLU A 67 -14.24 -11.21 1.94
CA GLU A 67 -14.30 -12.44 2.74
C GLU A 67 -13.26 -13.48 2.29
N ASP A 68 -12.65 -13.30 1.12
CA ASP A 68 -11.57 -14.14 0.60
C ASP A 68 -10.22 -13.61 1.10
N LEU A 69 -9.58 -14.38 1.99
CA LEU A 69 -8.29 -14.01 2.58
C LEU A 69 -7.15 -13.95 1.55
N ALA A 70 -7.16 -14.79 0.52
CA ALA A 70 -6.11 -14.79 -0.50
C ALA A 70 -6.24 -13.55 -1.40
N TRP A 71 -7.48 -13.22 -1.78
CA TRP A 71 -7.75 -11.97 -2.50
C TRP A 71 -7.40 -10.75 -1.67
N LEU A 72 -7.77 -10.74 -0.38
CA LEU A 72 -7.47 -9.63 0.53
C LEU A 72 -5.97 -9.45 0.72
N GLU A 73 -5.19 -10.54 0.89
CA GLU A 73 -3.74 -10.46 0.98
C GLU A 73 -3.11 -9.87 -0.29
N ALA A 74 -3.48 -10.39 -1.46
CA ALA A 74 -2.97 -9.91 -2.74
C ALA A 74 -3.29 -8.42 -2.95
N THR A 75 -4.53 -8.02 -2.62
CA THR A 75 -5.00 -6.64 -2.70
C THR A 75 -4.25 -5.74 -1.72
N ALA A 76 -4.08 -6.16 -0.47
CA ALA A 76 -3.36 -5.40 0.55
C ALA A 76 -1.88 -5.20 0.17
N ARG A 77 -1.23 -6.24 -0.37
CA ARG A 77 0.16 -6.17 -0.81
C ARG A 77 0.34 -5.21 -1.99
N ALA A 78 -0.53 -5.29 -2.99
CA ALA A 78 -0.51 -4.37 -4.13
C ALA A 78 -0.81 -2.93 -3.69
N HIS A 79 -1.81 -2.74 -2.81
CA HIS A 79 -2.14 -1.45 -2.23
C HIS A 79 -0.94 -0.83 -1.49
N HIS A 80 -0.32 -1.62 -0.61
CA HIS A 80 0.84 -1.18 0.16
C HIS A 80 2.01 -0.80 -0.75
N ALA A 81 2.30 -1.59 -1.79
CA ALA A 81 3.40 -1.28 -2.71
C ALA A 81 3.24 0.08 -3.42
N VAL A 82 2.01 0.47 -3.77
CA VAL A 82 1.72 1.79 -4.36
C VAL A 82 1.92 2.91 -3.34
N VAL A 83 1.39 2.74 -2.13
CA VAL A 83 1.52 3.73 -1.05
C VAL A 83 2.98 3.89 -0.65
N ASP A 84 3.71 2.80 -0.46
CA ASP A 84 5.12 2.80 -0.07
C ASP A 84 5.97 3.53 -1.12
N ARG A 85 5.75 3.25 -2.40
CA ARG A 85 6.42 3.96 -3.50
C ARG A 85 6.16 5.47 -3.43
N ALA A 86 4.93 5.89 -3.20
CA ALA A 86 4.60 7.32 -3.08
C ALA A 86 5.20 7.95 -1.82
N ALA A 87 5.19 7.24 -0.69
CA ALA A 87 5.76 7.68 0.58
C ALA A 87 7.27 7.92 0.52
N HIS A 88 8.00 7.16 -0.31
CA HIS A 88 9.42 7.40 -0.59
C HIS A 88 9.69 8.72 -1.33
N ALA A 89 8.70 9.26 -2.05
CA ALA A 89 8.84 10.47 -2.86
C ALA A 89 8.22 11.71 -2.20
N ALA A 90 7.14 11.56 -1.43
CA ALA A 90 6.42 12.66 -0.81
C ALA A 90 5.61 12.22 0.43
N PRO A 91 5.28 13.14 1.36
CA PRO A 91 4.32 12.87 2.44
C PRO A 91 3.04 12.28 1.87
N THR A 92 2.68 11.07 2.31
CA THR A 92 1.60 10.27 1.75
C THR A 92 0.73 9.69 2.86
N ALA A 93 -0.58 9.85 2.74
CA ALA A 93 -1.58 9.29 3.63
C ALA A 93 -2.32 8.14 2.91
N PRO A 94 -2.19 6.87 3.35
CA PRO A 94 -3.00 5.79 2.81
C PRO A 94 -4.47 5.96 3.16
N VAL A 95 -5.35 5.46 2.29
CA VAL A 95 -6.78 5.31 2.60
C VAL A 95 -7.09 3.85 2.94
N ALA A 96 -8.31 3.59 3.40
CA ALA A 96 -8.76 2.22 3.63
C ALA A 96 -8.69 1.41 2.32
N ILE A 97 -8.29 0.14 2.42
CA ILE A 97 -8.38 -0.83 1.31
C ILE A 97 -9.81 -0.79 0.76
N ALA A 98 -9.93 -0.92 -0.56
CA ALA A 98 -11.20 -0.94 -1.27
C ALA A 98 -11.97 0.40 -1.24
N THR A 99 -11.25 1.52 -1.20
CA THR A 99 -11.83 2.84 -1.44
C THR A 99 -12.04 3.05 -2.95
N ILE A 100 -13.28 2.97 -3.42
CA ILE A 100 -13.65 3.01 -4.84
C ILE A 100 -14.50 4.25 -5.17
N TYR A 101 -14.19 4.91 -6.29
CA TYR A 101 -14.94 6.03 -6.86
C TYR A 101 -15.41 5.71 -8.27
N ARG A 102 -16.44 6.43 -8.75
CA ARG A 102 -16.98 6.25 -10.10
C ARG A 102 -15.98 6.62 -11.20
N ASP A 103 -15.23 7.69 -11.00
CA ASP A 103 -14.30 8.27 -11.98
C ASP A 103 -13.33 9.25 -11.30
N ASP A 104 -12.38 9.76 -12.07
CA ASP A 104 -11.35 10.69 -11.62
C ASP A 104 -11.92 12.05 -11.22
N ALA A 105 -13.00 12.50 -11.88
CA ALA A 105 -13.63 13.76 -11.56
C ALA A 105 -14.16 13.72 -10.12
N ARG A 106 -14.78 12.61 -9.71
CA ARG A 106 -15.21 12.45 -8.32
C ARG A 106 -14.04 12.39 -7.34
N VAL A 107 -12.90 11.81 -7.73
CA VAL A 107 -11.69 11.84 -6.89
C VAL A 107 -11.19 13.27 -6.70
N ALA A 108 -11.10 14.06 -7.78
CA ALA A 108 -10.70 15.46 -7.72
C ALA A 108 -11.66 16.30 -6.85
N GLU A 109 -12.98 16.11 -6.99
CA GLU A 109 -13.98 16.75 -6.13
C GLU A 109 -13.73 16.43 -4.64
N VAL A 110 -13.46 15.17 -4.30
CA VAL A 110 -13.16 14.76 -2.92
C VAL A 110 -11.86 15.39 -2.41
N LEU A 111 -10.82 15.47 -3.24
CA LEU A 111 -9.58 16.16 -2.85
C LEU A 111 -9.83 17.64 -2.54
N ALA A 112 -10.64 18.33 -3.36
CA ALA A 112 -11.01 19.71 -3.13
C ALA A 112 -11.86 19.87 -1.86
N GLU A 113 -12.93 19.08 -1.72
CA GLU A 113 -13.86 19.09 -0.57
C GLU A 113 -13.14 18.80 0.76
N GLN A 114 -12.15 17.89 0.75
CA GLN A 114 -11.47 17.39 1.95
C GLN A 114 -10.04 17.91 2.09
N SER A 115 -9.65 18.94 1.32
CA SER A 115 -8.27 19.44 1.25
C SER A 115 -7.68 19.74 2.62
N ALA A 116 -8.43 20.43 3.48
CA ALA A 116 -7.98 20.76 4.85
C ALA A 116 -7.77 19.51 5.72
N ARG A 117 -8.64 18.50 5.59
CA ARG A 117 -8.56 17.25 6.36
C ARG A 117 -7.34 16.42 5.92
N PHE A 118 -7.16 16.24 4.62
CA PHE A 118 -5.95 15.58 4.11
C PHE A 118 -4.71 16.36 4.50
N GLY A 119 -4.78 17.69 4.48
CA GLY A 119 -3.70 18.55 4.90
C GLY A 119 -3.25 18.27 6.34
N ALA A 120 -4.18 18.24 7.29
CA ALA A 120 -3.87 17.97 8.69
C ALA A 120 -3.25 16.58 8.92
N VAL A 121 -3.71 15.56 8.18
CA VAL A 121 -3.10 14.21 8.24
C VAL A 121 -1.67 14.24 7.71
N LEU A 122 -1.47 14.90 6.56
CA LEU A 122 -0.18 14.99 5.89
C LEU A 122 0.85 15.81 6.70
N ASP A 123 0.40 16.84 7.43
CA ASP A 123 1.23 17.58 8.39
C ASP A 123 1.74 16.68 9.52
N GLY A 124 0.93 15.69 9.92
CA GLY A 124 1.28 14.72 10.96
C GLY A 124 2.37 13.73 10.55
N VAL A 125 2.53 13.46 9.25
CA VAL A 125 3.50 12.47 8.72
C VAL A 125 4.68 13.08 7.98
N ALA A 126 4.63 14.36 7.62
CA ALA A 126 5.70 15.04 6.91
C ALA A 126 7.02 14.99 7.70
N GLY A 127 8.10 14.53 7.03
CA GLY A 127 9.43 14.40 7.62
C GLY A 127 9.52 13.33 8.71
N ARG A 128 8.57 12.40 8.78
CA ARG A 128 8.55 11.29 9.75
C ARG A 128 8.57 9.95 9.03
N SER A 129 8.95 8.91 9.78
CA SER A 129 8.92 7.52 9.32
C SER A 129 8.15 6.68 10.32
N GLU A 130 7.34 5.74 9.81
CA GLU A 130 6.62 4.78 10.62
C GLU A 130 7.49 3.54 10.89
N TRP A 131 7.49 3.06 12.13
CA TRP A 131 8.23 1.87 12.55
C TRP A 131 7.33 0.90 13.29
N GLY A 132 7.26 -0.34 12.82
CA GLY A 132 6.64 -1.45 13.54
C GLY A 132 7.71 -2.30 14.22
N VAL A 133 7.69 -2.38 15.56
CA VAL A 133 8.62 -3.23 16.33
C VAL A 133 7.85 -4.40 16.93
N LYS A 134 8.30 -5.62 16.66
CA LYS A 134 7.77 -6.85 17.28
C LYS A 134 8.88 -7.51 18.09
N ALA A 135 8.63 -7.72 19.38
CA ALA A 135 9.52 -8.45 20.27
C ALA A 135 8.82 -9.71 20.78
N TYR A 136 9.54 -10.83 20.77
CA TYR A 136 9.06 -12.12 21.25
C TYR A 136 9.91 -12.52 22.45
N ALA A 137 9.27 -12.82 23.59
CA ALA A 137 9.96 -13.38 24.74
C ALA A 137 9.83 -14.90 24.68
N VAL A 138 10.96 -15.61 24.78
CA VAL A 138 10.96 -17.05 25.02
C VAL A 138 11.05 -17.25 26.54
N PRO A 139 10.25 -18.13 27.15
CA PRO A 139 10.38 -18.44 28.57
C PRO A 139 11.82 -18.83 28.88
N ALA A 140 12.39 -18.30 29.96
CA ALA A 140 13.67 -18.77 30.44
C ALA A 140 13.53 -20.25 30.80
N THR A 141 14.12 -21.13 29.99
CA THR A 141 14.51 -22.46 30.50
C THR A 141 15.53 -22.23 31.60
N ASP A 142 15.31 -22.86 32.75
CA ASP A 142 16.23 -22.81 33.90
C ASP A 142 17.69 -22.92 33.42
N PRO A 143 18.60 -22.06 33.92
CA PRO A 143 19.99 -22.05 33.47
C PRO A 143 20.78 -23.33 33.85
N GLU A 144 20.19 -24.27 34.58
CA GLU A 144 20.84 -25.52 35.01
C GLU A 144 20.89 -26.63 33.94
N ALA A 145 20.35 -26.42 32.73
CA ALA A 145 20.41 -27.41 31.65
C ALA A 145 21.11 -26.88 30.37
N ARG A 146 22.14 -26.04 30.53
CA ARG A 146 23.01 -25.60 29.42
C ARG A 146 24.44 -26.11 29.57
N GLU A 147 24.58 -27.41 29.76
CA GLU A 147 25.76 -28.12 29.26
C GLU A 147 25.24 -29.27 28.40
N GLU A 148 25.43 -29.10 27.09
CA GLU A 148 25.53 -30.10 26.03
C GLU A 148 24.58 -29.88 24.84
N ASP A 149 25.25 -29.81 23.69
CA ASP A 149 24.78 -29.82 22.31
C ASP A 149 24.36 -28.48 21.68
N VAL A 150 25.36 -27.81 21.09
CA VAL A 150 25.18 -26.77 20.06
C VAL A 150 25.26 -27.46 18.70
N PRO A 151 24.16 -27.62 17.94
CA PRO A 151 24.26 -27.92 16.53
C PRO A 151 24.52 -26.62 15.75
N GLU A 152 25.55 -26.64 14.92
CA GLU A 152 25.91 -25.58 13.98
C GLU A 152 24.71 -25.25 13.04
N PRO A 153 24.22 -23.99 12.99
CA PRO A 153 23.22 -23.61 12.01
C PRO A 153 23.92 -23.30 10.67
N GLY A 154 23.89 -24.27 9.77
CA GLY A 154 24.22 -24.05 8.36
C GLY A 154 23.18 -23.17 7.65
N GLY A 155 23.67 -22.15 6.92
CA GLY A 155 23.06 -21.73 5.65
C GLY A 155 22.19 -20.47 5.64
N GLY A 156 22.75 -19.30 5.97
CA GLY A 156 22.17 -18.00 5.61
C GLY A 156 23.27 -17.04 5.16
N LEU A 157 23.13 -16.45 3.96
CA LEU A 157 24.14 -15.54 3.39
C LEU A 157 24.39 -14.35 4.32
N ALA A 158 25.61 -14.23 4.84
CA ALA A 158 26.03 -13.07 5.62
C ALA A 158 26.03 -11.80 4.74
N PRO A 159 25.42 -10.69 5.18
CA PRO A 159 25.54 -9.42 4.46
C PRO A 159 26.99 -8.93 4.51
N ARG A 160 27.66 -8.93 3.35
CA ARG A 160 28.93 -8.21 3.15
C ARG A 160 28.64 -6.75 2.88
N ALA A 161 28.72 -5.93 3.92
CA ALA A 161 29.05 -4.52 3.79
C ALA A 161 29.84 -4.11 5.03
N GLU A 162 31.14 -3.93 4.89
CA GLU A 162 31.97 -3.33 5.94
C GLU A 162 31.65 -1.83 6.03
N PRO A 163 31.56 -1.26 7.24
CA PRO A 163 31.38 0.17 7.41
C PRO A 163 32.65 0.91 6.97
N LEU A 164 32.50 1.84 6.02
CA LEU A 164 33.53 2.83 5.70
C LEU A 164 33.66 3.77 6.91
N THR A 165 34.65 3.53 7.76
CA THR A 165 35.15 4.53 8.71
C THR A 165 36.56 4.88 8.28
N GLY A 166 36.72 6.07 7.69
CA GLY A 166 38.02 6.69 7.47
C GLY A 166 38.46 7.49 8.71
N PRO A 167 39.75 7.84 8.81
CA PRO A 167 40.25 8.80 9.79
C PRO A 167 39.81 10.24 9.50
#